data_AF-F2UBF5-F1
#
_entry.id   AF-F2UBF5-F1
#
_cell.length_a   1.000
_cell.length_b   1.000
_cell.length_c   1.000
_cell.angle_alpha   90.00
_cell.angle_beta   90.00
_cell.angle_gamma   90.00
#
_symmetry.space_group_name_H-M   'P 1'
#
loop_
_entity.id
_entity.type
_entity.pdbx_description
1 polymer ?
#
loop_
_entity_poly.entity_id
_entity_poly.type
_entity_poly.pdbx_seq_one_letter_code
_entity_poly.pdbx_strand_id
1 'polypeptide(L)'
;MCSDNLEGSIGVGHIIAGATAGNGVRRGLLYFNLTGAPFEPTKLTSATLTLKPYRAGSGSDSSTFSLWRLQKHWTTGNSTSASGRCATAMAGDVTWKYNSFNVQTWDHLGGDFAQTSSSQSTITPSKLVFDVTTDVKSWLSQTAPNHGWVLQGEENKSSTAVLFYSSESFNGPYLTFNMKE
;
A
#
# COMPACT_ATOMS: atom_id res chain seq x y z
N MET A 1 -4.47 1.39 7.27
CA MET A 1 -4.72 0.66 8.54
C MET A 1 -3.94 1.24 9.69
N CYS A 2 -4.45 1.11 10.92
CA CYS A 2 -3.85 1.67 12.13
C CYS A 2 -3.58 0.63 13.23
N SER A 3 -2.36 0.48 13.75
CA SER A 3 -2.10 -0.50 14.81
C SER A 3 -2.58 -0.09 16.21
N ASP A 4 -2.69 1.20 16.47
CA ASP A 4 -3.11 1.84 17.74
C ASP A 4 -4.64 1.91 17.90
N ASN A 5 -5.39 1.54 16.87
CA ASN A 5 -6.83 1.31 16.93
C ASN A 5 -7.17 0.18 15.95
N LEU A 6 -7.34 -1.04 16.47
CA LEU A 6 -7.47 -2.25 15.65
C LEU A 6 -8.68 -2.21 14.71
N GLU A 7 -9.72 -1.48 15.09
CA GLU A 7 -10.97 -1.32 14.32
C GLU A 7 -11.05 0.06 13.66
N GLY A 8 -9.99 0.88 13.78
CA GLY A 8 -9.90 2.19 13.16
C GLY A 8 -9.40 2.12 11.73
N SER A 9 -9.91 3.02 10.90
CA SER A 9 -9.51 3.16 9.49
C SER A 9 -8.71 4.46 9.28
N ILE A 10 -7.84 4.45 8.27
CA ILE A 10 -7.24 5.70 7.75
C ILE A 10 -8.16 6.33 6.70
N GLY A 11 -9.13 5.58 6.19
CA GLY A 11 -10.13 6.07 5.26
C GLY A 11 -9.55 6.49 3.90
N VAL A 12 -10.33 7.29 3.18
CA VAL A 12 -9.98 7.84 1.87
C VAL A 12 -9.01 9.05 1.97
N GLY A 13 -8.50 9.52 0.83
CA GLY A 13 -7.65 10.71 0.73
C GLY A 13 -6.15 10.42 0.57
N HIS A 14 -5.51 9.78 1.56
CA HIS A 14 -4.05 9.54 1.52
C HIS A 14 -3.70 8.08 1.83
N ILE A 15 -2.64 7.62 1.19
CA ILE A 15 -2.00 6.35 1.52
C ILE A 15 -0.94 6.67 2.57
N ILE A 16 -0.94 5.98 3.71
CA ILE A 16 -0.01 6.28 4.82
C ILE A 16 0.73 5.02 5.24
N ALA A 17 2.06 5.13 5.33
CA ALA A 17 2.92 4.04 5.75
C ALA A 17 4.04 4.53 6.69
N GLY A 18 4.34 3.75 7.73
CA GLY A 18 5.35 4.04 8.76
C GLY A 18 4.73 4.36 10.13
N ALA A 19 5.56 4.71 11.11
CA ALA A 19 5.14 4.99 12.48
C ALA A 19 4.88 6.49 12.73
N THR A 20 3.77 6.78 13.39
CA THR A 20 3.42 8.13 13.84
C THR A 20 4.33 8.60 14.98
N ALA A 21 4.22 9.87 15.39
CA ALA A 21 4.94 10.39 16.55
C ALA A 21 4.58 9.66 17.86
N GLY A 22 3.33 9.17 17.97
CA GLY A 22 2.86 8.35 19.10
C GLY A 22 3.14 6.86 18.95
N ASN A 23 4.02 6.46 18.03
CA ASN A 23 4.39 5.06 17.72
C ASN A 23 3.24 4.16 17.22
N GLY A 24 2.05 4.71 16.93
CA GLY A 24 1.03 4.02 16.17
C GLY A 24 1.49 3.79 14.73
N VAL A 25 1.43 2.56 14.25
CA VAL A 25 1.86 2.15 12.92
C VAL A 25 0.74 2.38 11.90
N ARG A 26 1.13 2.83 10.71
CA ARG A 26 0.26 2.95 9.53
C ARG A 26 0.79 2.05 8.43
N ARG A 27 -0.12 1.32 7.80
CA ARG A 27 0.13 0.55 6.58
C ARG A 27 -0.90 0.93 5.53
N GLY A 28 -0.42 1.28 4.34
CA GLY A 28 -1.23 1.65 3.20
C GLY A 28 -1.46 0.44 2.29
N LEU A 29 -2.62 0.33 1.67
CA LEU A 29 -2.90 -0.73 0.71
C LEU A 29 -3.04 -0.14 -0.69
N LEU A 30 -2.56 -0.88 -1.67
CA LEU A 30 -2.48 -0.47 -3.08
C LEU A 30 -3.07 -1.58 -3.93
N TYR A 31 -3.96 -1.24 -4.85
CA TYR A 31 -4.50 -2.17 -5.82
C TYR A 31 -4.51 -1.52 -7.20
N PHE A 32 -4.03 -2.25 -8.19
CA PHE A 32 -4.09 -1.88 -9.60
C PHE A 32 -4.84 -2.96 -10.35
N ASN A 33 -5.92 -2.58 -11.02
CA ASN A 33 -6.63 -3.50 -11.90
C ASN A 33 -5.83 -3.69 -13.19
N LEU A 34 -5.31 -4.90 -13.40
CA LEU A 34 -4.57 -5.29 -14.60
C LEU A 34 -5.42 -6.09 -15.60
N THR A 35 -6.70 -6.31 -15.28
CA THR A 35 -7.60 -7.08 -16.15
C THR A 35 -7.80 -6.32 -17.47
N GLY A 36 -7.60 -6.98 -18.60
CA GLY A 36 -7.69 -6.35 -19.92
C GLY A 36 -6.50 -5.45 -20.28
N ALA A 37 -5.36 -5.58 -19.58
CA ALA A 37 -4.12 -4.94 -20.02
C ALA A 37 -3.82 -5.29 -21.48
N PRO A 38 -3.49 -4.30 -22.34
CA PRO A 38 -3.39 -4.51 -23.80
C PRO A 38 -2.12 -5.23 -24.24
N PHE A 39 -1.41 -5.89 -23.32
CA PHE A 39 -0.10 -6.47 -23.56
C PHE A 39 0.09 -7.85 -22.94
N GLU A 40 0.84 -8.68 -23.66
CA GLU A 40 1.15 -10.04 -23.25
C GLU A 40 2.15 -10.08 -22.07
N PRO A 41 1.94 -10.95 -21.06
CA PRO A 41 2.85 -11.09 -19.92
C PRO A 41 4.29 -11.40 -20.34
N THR A 42 4.46 -12.15 -21.43
CA THR A 42 5.78 -12.58 -21.95
C THR A 42 6.59 -11.43 -22.55
N LYS A 43 5.92 -10.35 -23.00
CA LYS A 43 6.59 -9.15 -23.52
C LYS A 43 7.03 -8.20 -22.41
N LEU A 44 6.51 -8.31 -21.19
CA LEU A 44 6.85 -7.40 -20.09
C LEU A 44 8.33 -7.56 -19.71
N THR A 45 9.14 -6.52 -19.91
CA THR A 45 10.54 -6.49 -19.45
C THR A 45 10.63 -6.01 -18.02
N SER A 46 9.97 -4.91 -17.70
CA SER A 46 9.93 -4.36 -16.35
C SER A 46 8.60 -3.68 -16.04
N ALA A 47 8.19 -3.73 -14.78
CA ALA A 47 7.09 -2.95 -14.23
C ALA A 47 7.58 -2.16 -13.01
N THR A 48 7.36 -0.85 -13.01
CA THR A 48 7.78 0.05 -11.93
C THR A 48 6.58 0.72 -11.30
N LEU A 49 6.44 0.61 -9.98
CA LEU A 49 5.45 1.35 -9.20
C LEU A 49 6.10 2.63 -8.67
N THR A 50 5.45 3.77 -8.89
CA THR A 50 5.88 5.06 -8.35
C THR A 50 4.79 5.65 -7.46
N LEU A 51 5.17 6.06 -6.25
CA LEU A 51 4.36 6.88 -5.34
C LEU A 51 5.04 8.23 -5.13
N LYS A 52 4.24 9.28 -4.98
CA LYS A 52 4.72 10.63 -4.65
C LYS A 52 4.37 10.98 -3.20
N PRO A 53 5.35 11.36 -2.37
CA PRO A 53 5.08 11.88 -1.04
C PRO A 53 4.26 13.17 -1.12
N TYR A 54 3.21 13.27 -0.30
CA TYR A 54 2.48 14.50 -0.04
C TYR A 54 3.05 15.22 1.18
N ARG A 55 3.30 14.45 2.26
CA ARG A 55 3.86 14.95 3.52
C ARG A 55 4.64 13.84 4.20
N ALA A 56 5.78 14.18 4.79
CA ALA A 56 6.65 13.23 5.46
C ALA A 56 6.85 13.64 6.93
N GLY A 57 6.92 12.66 7.83
CA GLY A 57 7.27 12.89 9.23
C GLY A 57 8.76 13.23 9.38
N SER A 58 9.12 13.95 10.44
CA SER A 58 10.50 14.40 10.68
C SER A 58 11.51 13.27 10.90
N GLY A 59 11.05 12.06 11.21
CA GLY A 59 11.90 10.87 11.36
C GLY A 59 12.05 10.07 10.06
N SER A 60 11.35 10.45 8.99
CA SER A 60 11.21 9.65 7.77
C SER A 60 12.38 9.76 6.79
N ASP A 61 13.32 10.67 7.02
CA ASP A 61 14.50 10.85 6.17
C ASP A 61 15.25 9.53 6.00
N SER A 62 15.46 9.13 4.74
CA SER A 62 16.09 7.85 4.36
C SER A 62 15.41 6.59 4.93
N SER A 63 14.13 6.66 5.30
CA SER A 63 13.37 5.47 5.71
C SER A 63 13.21 4.50 4.55
N THR A 64 13.40 3.21 4.84
CA THR A 64 13.15 2.15 3.88
C THR A 64 11.69 1.74 3.94
N PHE A 65 11.09 1.59 2.77
CA PHE A 65 9.75 1.05 2.61
C PHE A 65 9.85 -0.30 1.92
N SER A 66 9.00 -1.23 2.36
CA SER A 66 8.83 -2.55 1.78
C SER A 66 7.44 -2.67 1.20
N LEU A 67 7.35 -3.28 0.03
CA LEU A 67 6.11 -3.63 -0.62
C LEU A 67 5.91 -5.15 -0.48
N TRP A 68 4.74 -5.56 -0.01
CA TRP A 68 4.42 -6.98 0.19
C TRP A 68 3.14 -7.34 -0.52
N ARG A 69 3.17 -8.40 -1.32
CA ARG A 69 1.98 -8.90 -2.03
C ARG A 69 0.96 -9.43 -1.04
N LEU A 70 -0.27 -8.91 -1.10
CA LEU A 70 -1.37 -9.39 -0.27
C LEU A 70 -1.83 -10.78 -0.74
N GLN A 71 -2.18 -11.62 0.21
CA GLN A 71 -2.68 -12.99 -0.03
C GLN A 71 -4.19 -13.11 0.13
N LYS A 72 -4.85 -12.03 0.60
CA LYS A 72 -6.28 -11.99 0.83
C LYS A 72 -6.85 -10.70 0.25
N HIS A 73 -8.04 -10.80 -0.35
CA HIS A 73 -8.76 -9.64 -0.87
C HIS A 73 -9.15 -8.67 0.25
N TRP A 74 -9.39 -7.42 -0.11
CA TRP A 74 -9.77 -6.35 0.80
C TRP A 74 -10.62 -5.31 0.07
N THR A 75 -11.39 -4.54 0.81
CA THR A 75 -12.33 -3.54 0.26
C THR A 75 -11.99 -2.12 0.69
N THR A 76 -12.53 -1.11 0.03
CA THR A 76 -12.45 0.28 0.51
C THR A 76 -13.81 0.70 1.08
N GLY A 77 -13.79 1.47 2.16
CA GLY A 77 -14.96 2.17 2.67
C GLY A 77 -14.80 3.68 2.51
N ASN A 78 -15.72 4.42 3.13
CA ASN A 78 -15.85 5.87 2.98
C ASN A 78 -15.47 6.66 4.24
N SER A 79 -14.83 6.03 5.23
CA SER A 79 -14.34 6.82 6.38
C SER A 79 -13.32 7.84 5.92
N THR A 80 -13.19 8.92 6.68
CA THR A 80 -12.22 9.98 6.42
C THR A 80 -11.38 10.20 7.67
N SER A 81 -10.06 10.18 7.52
CA SER A 81 -9.16 10.50 8.63
C SER A 81 -8.75 11.97 8.64
N ALA A 82 -8.65 12.53 9.84
CA ALA A 82 -8.01 13.82 10.04
C ALA A 82 -6.48 13.62 10.11
N SER A 83 -5.78 13.90 9.01
CA SER A 83 -4.31 13.95 8.97
C SER A 83 -3.61 12.65 9.44
N GLY A 84 -4.14 11.48 9.05
CA GLY A 84 -3.55 10.18 9.35
C GLY A 84 -3.80 9.64 10.76
N ARG A 85 -4.67 10.29 11.53
CA ARG A 85 -5.27 9.70 12.73
C ARG A 85 -6.32 8.66 12.35
N CYS A 86 -6.52 7.67 13.19
CA CYS A 86 -7.52 6.64 12.92
C CYS A 86 -8.91 7.23 13.14
N ALA A 87 -9.76 7.11 12.13
CA ALA A 87 -11.16 7.41 12.21
C ALA A 87 -11.95 6.17 12.63
N THR A 88 -13.18 6.39 13.09
CA THR A 88 -14.18 5.32 13.19
C THR A 88 -14.38 4.70 11.81
N ALA A 89 -14.18 3.38 11.71
CA ALA A 89 -14.38 2.68 10.45
C ALA A 89 -15.86 2.62 10.06
N MET A 90 -16.11 2.70 8.76
CA MET A 90 -17.39 2.45 8.10
C MET A 90 -17.37 1.08 7.43
N ALA A 91 -18.55 0.56 7.09
CA ALA A 91 -18.66 -0.73 6.39
C ALA A 91 -17.77 -0.76 5.14
N GLY A 92 -17.02 -1.85 4.98
CA GLY A 92 -16.09 -2.02 3.86
C GLY A 92 -14.70 -1.40 4.06
N ASP A 93 -14.45 -0.63 5.11
CA ASP A 93 -13.10 -0.11 5.39
C ASP A 93 -12.09 -1.22 5.72
N VAL A 94 -10.83 -0.99 5.39
CA VAL A 94 -9.74 -1.81 5.92
C VAL A 94 -9.20 -1.19 7.19
N THR A 95 -9.12 -2.02 8.21
CA THR A 95 -8.55 -1.71 9.52
C THR A 95 -7.41 -2.68 9.80
N TRP A 96 -6.76 -2.55 10.96
CA TRP A 96 -5.69 -3.49 11.32
C TRP A 96 -6.22 -4.91 11.60
N LYS A 97 -7.47 -5.04 12.05
CA LYS A 97 -8.14 -6.33 12.30
C LYS A 97 -8.96 -6.83 11.11
N TYR A 98 -9.58 -5.93 10.36
CA TYR A 98 -10.52 -6.27 9.28
C TYR A 98 -9.96 -5.96 7.89
N ASN A 99 -9.99 -6.94 6.98
CA ASN A 99 -9.78 -6.72 5.54
C ASN A 99 -11.05 -6.15 4.86
N SER A 100 -12.20 -6.28 5.53
CA SER A 100 -13.45 -5.59 5.20
C SER A 100 -14.26 -5.41 6.49
N PHE A 101 -14.31 -4.18 7.01
CA PHE A 101 -14.88 -3.89 8.32
C PHE A 101 -16.34 -4.35 8.42
N ASN A 102 -16.66 -5.04 9.52
CA ASN A 102 -17.94 -5.73 9.80
C ASN A 102 -18.30 -6.89 8.86
N VAL A 103 -17.38 -7.36 8.02
CA VAL A 103 -17.63 -8.46 7.07
C VAL A 103 -16.60 -9.58 7.24
N GLN A 104 -15.30 -9.25 7.22
CA GLN A 104 -14.23 -10.24 7.24
C GLN A 104 -12.98 -9.70 7.95
N THR A 105 -12.22 -10.59 8.58
CA THR A 105 -10.95 -10.29 9.24
C THR A 105 -9.74 -10.74 8.43
N TRP A 106 -8.61 -10.08 8.65
CA TRP A 106 -7.31 -10.68 8.36
C TRP A 106 -7.09 -11.91 9.26
N ASP A 107 -6.30 -12.86 8.81
CA ASP A 107 -5.86 -13.98 9.64
C ASP A 107 -4.73 -13.54 10.58
N HIS A 108 -3.92 -12.57 10.13
CA HIS A 108 -2.91 -11.88 10.93
C HIS A 108 -3.19 -10.38 11.02
N LEU A 109 -3.12 -9.84 12.24
CA LEU A 109 -3.29 -8.41 12.47
C LEU A 109 -2.31 -7.59 11.62
N GLY A 110 -2.83 -6.59 10.90
CA GLY A 110 -2.06 -5.71 10.03
C GLY A 110 -1.85 -6.23 8.61
N GLY A 111 -2.53 -7.32 8.23
CA GLY A 111 -2.62 -7.80 6.85
C GLY A 111 -2.05 -9.21 6.65
N ASP A 112 -2.65 -9.95 5.72
CA ASP A 112 -2.14 -11.24 5.24
C ASP A 112 -1.34 -11.00 3.95
N PHE A 113 -0.02 -11.09 4.02
CA PHE A 113 0.89 -10.85 2.91
C PHE A 113 1.98 -11.93 2.82
N ALA A 114 2.58 -12.06 1.64
CA ALA A 114 3.59 -13.08 1.35
C ALA A 114 4.82 -12.95 2.27
N GLN A 115 5.48 -14.08 2.56
CA GLN A 115 6.68 -14.12 3.41
C GLN A 115 7.90 -13.40 2.82
N THR A 116 7.92 -13.19 1.50
CA THR A 116 8.98 -12.47 0.80
C THR A 116 8.43 -11.15 0.28
N SER A 117 9.18 -10.06 0.51
CA SER A 117 8.82 -8.75 0.00
C SER A 117 8.94 -8.73 -1.52
N SER A 118 7.97 -8.09 -2.17
CA SER A 118 7.98 -7.84 -3.61
C SER A 118 9.15 -6.96 -4.02
N SER A 119 9.40 -5.90 -3.24
CA SER A 119 10.47 -4.94 -3.47
C SER A 119 10.69 -4.12 -2.20
N GLN A 120 11.88 -3.56 -2.07
CA GLN A 120 12.20 -2.54 -1.07
C GLN A 120 12.75 -1.30 -1.76
N SER A 121 12.56 -0.13 -1.15
CA SER A 121 13.04 1.13 -1.68
C SER A 121 13.15 2.16 -0.57
N THR A 122 14.18 3.01 -0.66
CA THR A 122 14.36 4.12 0.27
C THR A 122 13.64 5.35 -0.27
N ILE A 123 12.91 6.03 0.59
CA ILE A 123 12.19 7.23 0.19
C ILE A 123 13.13 8.39 -0.17
N THR A 124 12.75 9.14 -1.21
CA THR A 124 13.34 10.44 -1.52
C THR A 124 12.29 11.54 -1.34
N PRO A 125 12.69 12.83 -1.29
CA PRO A 125 11.73 13.93 -1.17
C PRO A 125 10.69 13.98 -2.31
N SER A 126 11.01 13.43 -3.50
CA SER A 126 10.14 13.54 -4.68
C SER A 126 9.33 12.27 -4.99
N LYS A 127 9.86 11.08 -4.66
CA LYS A 127 9.23 9.81 -5.01
C LYS A 127 9.71 8.63 -4.16
N LEU A 128 8.88 7.59 -4.15
CA LEU A 128 9.19 6.24 -3.71
C LEU A 128 8.92 5.28 -4.87
N VAL A 129 9.91 4.48 -5.25
CA VAL A 129 9.88 3.71 -6.51
C VAL A 129 10.23 2.25 -6.24
N PHE A 130 9.40 1.33 -6.71
CA PHE A 130 9.58 -0.12 -6.55
C PHE A 130 9.64 -0.82 -7.90
N ASP A 131 10.49 -1.84 -8.01
CA ASP A 131 10.42 -2.83 -9.09
C ASP A 131 9.39 -3.90 -8.72
N VAL A 132 8.28 -3.95 -9.44
CA VAL A 132 7.18 -4.88 -9.20
C VAL A 132 7.00 -5.87 -10.34
N THR A 133 8.04 -6.04 -11.16
CA THR A 133 7.99 -6.85 -12.39
C THR A 133 7.52 -8.28 -12.13
N THR A 134 8.05 -8.93 -11.08
CA THR A 134 7.73 -10.33 -10.75
C THR A 134 6.25 -10.51 -10.39
N ASP A 135 5.69 -9.61 -9.57
CA ASP A 135 4.30 -9.68 -9.16
C ASP A 135 3.35 -9.39 -10.32
N VAL A 136 3.64 -8.33 -11.08
CA VAL A 136 2.85 -7.97 -12.26
C VAL A 136 2.84 -9.09 -13.28
N LYS A 137 4.00 -9.72 -13.56
CA LYS A 137 4.07 -10.91 -14.43
C LYS A 137 3.16 -12.02 -13.94
N SER A 138 3.24 -12.34 -12.65
CA SER A 138 2.46 -13.42 -12.04
C SER A 138 0.95 -13.16 -12.12
N TRP A 139 0.53 -11.91 -11.97
CA TRP A 139 -0.87 -11.52 -12.10
C TRP A 139 -1.37 -11.57 -13.54
N LEU A 140 -0.58 -11.07 -14.50
CA LEU A 140 -0.92 -11.10 -15.92
C LEU A 140 -0.98 -12.53 -16.46
N SER A 141 -0.07 -13.41 -16.01
CA SER A 141 -0.08 -14.83 -16.36
C SER A 141 -1.05 -15.67 -15.53
N GLN A 142 -1.83 -15.05 -14.64
CA GLN A 142 -2.81 -15.70 -13.76
C GLN A 142 -2.23 -16.83 -12.89
N THR A 143 -0.92 -16.80 -12.59
CA THR A 143 -0.27 -17.80 -11.71
C THR A 143 -0.43 -17.45 -10.23
N ALA A 144 -0.86 -16.23 -9.92
CA ALA A 144 -1.27 -15.80 -8.59
C ALA A 144 -2.46 -14.83 -8.70
N PRO A 145 -3.41 -14.83 -7.73
CA PRO A 145 -4.45 -13.83 -7.69
C PRO A 145 -3.88 -12.44 -7.40
N ASN A 146 -4.47 -11.42 -8.01
CA ASN A 146 -4.15 -10.02 -7.73
C ASN A 146 -5.02 -9.52 -6.56
N HIS A 147 -4.41 -9.37 -5.39
CA HIS A 147 -5.00 -8.67 -4.24
C HIS A 147 -4.28 -7.36 -3.94
N GLY A 148 -3.36 -6.95 -4.82
CA GLY A 148 -2.53 -5.78 -4.62
C GLY A 148 -1.43 -5.98 -3.59
N TRP A 149 -1.03 -4.88 -2.97
CA TRP A 149 0.09 -4.81 -2.03
C TRP A 149 -0.27 -4.09 -0.76
N VAL A 150 0.44 -4.42 0.32
CA VAL A 150 0.58 -3.58 1.50
C VAL A 150 1.93 -2.86 1.45
N LEU A 151 1.89 -1.55 1.65
CA LEU A 151 3.05 -0.67 1.80
C LEU A 151 3.38 -0.55 3.28
N GLN A 152 4.57 -1.03 3.65
CA GLN A 152 5.11 -0.96 5.00
C GLN A 152 6.29 0.00 5.02
N GLY A 153 6.22 1.06 5.84
CA GLY A 153 7.35 1.95 6.07
C GLY A 153 8.22 1.46 7.22
N GLU A 154 9.17 2.30 7.66
CA GLU A 154 9.90 2.03 8.89
C GLU A 154 8.95 2.13 10.10
N GLU A 155 8.85 1.06 10.90
CA GLU A 155 7.88 0.94 11.99
C GLU A 155 8.55 0.98 13.38
N ASN A 156 9.88 0.82 13.44
CA ASN A 156 10.63 0.76 14.71
C ASN A 156 11.13 2.13 15.21
N LYS A 157 10.92 3.20 14.43
CA LYS A 157 11.38 4.56 14.71
C LYS A 157 10.20 5.51 14.68
N SER A 158 10.11 6.40 15.67
CA SER A 158 9.03 7.39 15.76
C SER A 158 9.07 8.38 14.58
N SER A 159 7.89 8.87 14.20
CA SER A 159 7.71 9.94 13.20
C SER A 159 8.27 9.62 11.81
N THR A 160 8.29 8.35 11.43
CA THR A 160 8.66 7.87 10.09
C THR A 160 7.47 7.82 9.12
N ALA A 161 6.24 8.01 9.61
CA ALA A 161 5.05 7.95 8.78
C ALA A 161 5.10 8.98 7.64
N VAL A 162 4.82 8.50 6.43
CA VAL A 162 4.72 9.32 5.23
C VAL A 162 3.33 9.16 4.63
N LEU A 163 2.74 10.30 4.30
CA LEU A 163 1.50 10.41 3.53
C LEU A 163 1.89 10.52 2.07
N PHE A 164 1.39 9.60 1.26
CA PHE A 164 1.46 9.62 -0.19
C PHE A 164 0.11 10.03 -0.77
N TYR A 165 0.15 10.65 -1.95
CA TYR A 165 -1.08 10.87 -2.72
C TYR A 165 -1.77 9.52 -3.00
N SER A 166 -3.11 9.53 -2.99
CA SER A 166 -3.94 8.40 -3.40
C SER A 166 -4.40 8.54 -4.85
N SER A 167 -5.20 7.57 -5.34
CA SER A 167 -5.84 7.61 -6.65
C SER A 167 -6.80 8.80 -6.84
N GLU A 168 -7.21 9.48 -5.77
CA GLU A 168 -8.07 10.66 -5.82
C GLU A 168 -7.31 11.94 -6.23
N SER A 169 -6.00 11.83 -6.45
CA SER A 169 -5.12 12.94 -6.86
C SER A 169 -4.48 12.68 -8.22
N PHE A 170 -4.26 13.74 -9.01
CA PHE A 170 -3.45 13.70 -10.23
C PHE A 170 -2.00 13.23 -9.98
N ASN A 171 -1.53 13.29 -8.74
CA ASN A 171 -0.22 12.80 -8.31
C ASN A 171 -0.27 11.40 -7.68
N GLY A 172 -1.39 10.70 -7.85
CA GLY A 172 -1.60 9.36 -7.31
C GLY A 172 -0.60 8.33 -7.82
N PRO A 173 -0.56 7.14 -7.19
CA PRO A 173 0.35 6.08 -7.57
C PRO A 173 0.09 5.60 -9.00
N TYR A 174 1.17 5.26 -9.72
CA TYR A 174 1.05 4.74 -11.08
C TYR A 174 2.07 3.64 -11.36
N LEU A 175 1.73 2.77 -12.32
CA LEU A 175 2.61 1.76 -12.87
C LEU A 175 3.15 2.22 -14.23
N THR A 176 4.44 2.00 -14.46
CA THR A 176 5.08 2.14 -15.76
C THR A 176 5.54 0.76 -16.22
N PHE A 177 5.19 0.39 -17.46
CA PHE A 177 5.57 -0.88 -18.07
C PHE A 177 6.54 -0.64 -19.21
N ASN A 178 7.63 -1.39 -19.22
CA ASN A 178 8.51 -1.50 -20.38
C ASN A 178 8.28 -2.86 -21.03
N MET A 179 8.22 -2.88 -22.36
CA MET A 179 7.86 -4.06 -23.14
C MET A 179 8.99 -4.38 -24.12
N LYS A 180 9.19 -5.66 -24.42
CA LYS A 180 9.94 -6.09 -25.60
C LYS A 180 9.10 -5.81 -26.83
N GLU A 181 9.76 -5.39 -27.91
CA GLU A 181 9.16 -5.28 -29.25
C GLU A 181 8.50 -6.61 -29.66
#